data_AF-A0A950EXU7-F1
#
_entry.id   AF-A0A950EXU7-F1
#
_cell.length_a   1.000
_cell.length_b   1.000
_cell.length_c   1.000
_cell.angle_alpha   90.00
_cell.angle_beta   90.00
_cell.angle_gamma   90.00
#
_symmetry.space_group_name_H-M   'P 1'
#
loop_
_entity.id
_entity.type
_entity.pdbx_description
1 polymer ?
#
loop_
_entity_poly.entity_id
_entity_poly.type
_entity_poly.pdbx_seq_one_letter_code
_entity_poly.pdbx_strand_id
1 'polypeptide(L)'
;MPLPTYSNVQRSAGSGLWIGPSTGPFHDPSNFSEVFLGAFRRDVLSFYPGSRIEREPAVIPAGSTAPATHVSATFTLDFQLDEESGGARDSVRVALFGVWYRLSVPSSLGLGPRDHDLIRAVGRVMELHHQVLFRWSRISLLQLRRGMPEDHYVAAAVDPLAYSSVASSPSRIAEAILTLRTMALSTYENRRVTTGTLIIGTGSRSATDPPRATRDASPEALTFGVELTGLKTLHRLCDGRRTVFLVDQQGRLTDLVDIRHWAIHESRTQDEPPRPESEDETDAETEKVLSVPCPRVYRFHALATRTGGHVCLVLSPNQEIKVFAGGVQAFVFAHGRWRVLDPESKFALWEGAVANPRLARVLFQTALDLAEERQGGLLVVVCDPARAIGRLVAPHDVLDLEPPQPASTALAETIDRESPARPFSRFGLTTQPETSPGEAAPADPSDILIPALVEPLSKRSVHYLARGGSVTKLDAAVLEALAGLDGALVTDSNGRLLAFGAILRHDLHSLAGCDLASPPALAEGARTTAALVASRFGPVLKISEDGIVSCFLDGVRVWDL
;
A
#
# COMPACT_ATOMS: atom_id res chain seq x y z
N MET A 1 2.91 -10.44 81.48
CA MET A 1 3.28 -9.04 81.18
C MET A 1 2.64 -8.66 79.85
N PRO A 2 1.85 -7.58 79.80
CA PRO A 2 1.03 -7.19 78.65
C PRO A 2 1.69 -6.12 77.76
N LEU A 3 1.12 -5.96 76.56
CA LEU A 3 1.41 -4.99 75.49
C LEU A 3 1.42 -3.52 75.95
N PRO A 4 2.04 -2.62 75.16
CA PRO A 4 1.53 -1.28 74.95
C PRO A 4 1.08 -1.06 73.50
N THR A 5 -0.21 -0.73 73.38
CA THR A 5 -0.88 -0.05 72.27
C THR A 5 -0.30 1.36 72.05
N TYR A 6 -0.11 1.76 70.79
CA TYR A 6 -0.03 3.17 70.42
C TYR A 6 -1.07 3.51 69.34
N SER A 7 -1.77 4.60 69.63
CA SER A 7 -2.96 5.11 68.97
C SER A 7 -2.67 5.90 67.70
N ASN A 8 -3.71 6.00 66.87
CA ASN A 8 -4.04 7.05 65.91
C ASN A 8 -3.23 8.36 66.02
N VAL A 9 -2.67 8.77 64.88
CA VAL A 9 -2.49 10.19 64.53
C VAL A 9 -3.18 10.41 63.18
N GLN A 10 -4.30 11.14 63.22
CA GLN A 10 -4.93 11.78 62.08
C GLN A 10 -3.89 12.55 61.27
N ARG A 11 -3.72 12.23 59.98
CA ARG A 11 -3.12 13.20 59.04
C ARG A 11 -4.21 14.15 58.59
N SER A 12 -4.16 15.36 59.15
CA SER A 12 -4.90 16.50 58.64
C SER A 12 -4.45 16.82 57.22
N ALA A 13 -5.42 17.28 56.43
CA ALA A 13 -5.18 17.99 55.18
C ALA A 13 -4.34 19.24 55.49
N GLY A 14 -3.11 19.24 54.99
CA GLY A 14 -2.22 20.39 55.00
C GLY A 14 -1.80 20.67 53.57
N SER A 15 -2.52 21.58 52.92
CA SER A 15 -2.12 22.30 51.71
C SER A 15 -0.82 23.06 51.98
N GLY A 16 0.31 22.38 51.75
CA GLY A 16 1.63 22.98 51.74
C GLY A 16 1.92 23.57 50.35
N LEU A 17 1.75 24.89 50.22
CA LEU A 17 2.36 25.67 49.15
C LEU A 17 3.87 25.38 49.13
N TRP A 18 4.35 24.80 48.04
CA TRP A 18 5.78 24.70 47.76
C TRP A 18 6.33 26.10 47.47
N ILE A 19 7.11 26.66 48.40
CA ILE A 19 7.92 27.85 48.15
C ILE A 19 9.38 27.46 48.41
N GLY A 20 10.12 27.22 47.34
CA GLY A 20 11.57 27.08 47.32
C GLY A 20 12.10 27.54 45.94
N PRO A 21 13.22 28.27 45.86
CA PRO A 21 13.68 28.85 44.60
C PRO A 21 14.62 27.88 43.86
N SER A 22 14.35 27.59 42.58
CA SER A 22 15.38 27.41 41.52
C SER A 22 14.75 27.04 40.18
N THR A 23 14.78 28.03 39.28
CA THR A 23 14.83 27.98 37.81
C THR A 23 14.97 26.59 37.16
N GLY A 24 13.86 26.06 36.64
CA GLY A 24 13.84 24.98 35.65
C GLY A 24 12.96 25.35 34.45
N PRO A 25 13.22 24.84 33.23
CA PRO A 25 12.56 25.27 31.99
C PRO A 25 11.06 24.89 31.87
N PHE A 26 10.52 24.17 32.84
CA PHE A 26 9.16 23.62 32.82
C PHE A 26 8.12 24.45 33.59
N HIS A 27 8.48 25.64 34.10
CA HIS A 27 7.53 26.49 34.82
C HIS A 27 6.78 27.50 33.93
N ASP A 28 7.19 27.70 32.69
CA ASP A 28 6.42 28.48 31.71
C ASP A 28 5.50 27.52 30.92
N PRO A 29 4.17 27.62 31.08
CA PRO A 29 3.21 26.81 30.33
C PRO A 29 3.40 26.91 28.81
N SER A 30 3.91 28.06 28.34
CA SER A 30 4.18 28.29 26.91
C SER A 30 5.33 27.42 26.40
N ASN A 31 6.46 27.36 27.13
CA ASN A 31 7.60 26.50 26.76
C ASN A 31 7.21 25.02 26.72
N PHE A 32 6.31 24.59 27.60
CA PHE A 32 5.82 23.22 27.58
C PHE A 32 4.92 22.93 26.37
N SER A 33 4.01 23.86 26.04
CA SER A 33 3.16 23.73 24.85
C SER A 33 4.00 23.64 23.56
N GLU A 34 5.11 24.37 23.49
CA GLU A 34 6.05 24.32 22.36
C GLU A 34 6.75 22.96 22.23
N VAL A 35 7.04 22.26 23.32
CA VAL A 35 7.62 20.90 23.26
C VAL A 35 6.63 19.91 22.63
N PHE A 36 5.37 19.95 23.04
CA PHE A 36 4.33 19.08 22.48
C PHE A 36 4.00 19.46 21.04
N LEU A 37 3.92 20.74 20.73
CA LEU A 37 3.76 21.21 19.35
C LEU A 37 4.93 20.79 18.47
N GLY A 38 6.17 20.86 19.00
CA GLY A 38 7.37 20.38 18.33
C GLY A 38 7.33 18.87 18.05
N ALA A 39 6.87 18.08 19.02
CA ALA A 39 6.65 16.65 18.84
C ALA A 39 5.56 16.36 17.79
N PHE A 40 4.41 17.02 17.89
CA PHE A 40 3.32 16.91 16.92
C PHE A 40 3.81 17.21 15.49
N ARG A 41 4.54 18.33 15.31
CA ARG A 41 5.11 18.72 14.02
C ARG A 41 6.05 17.66 13.47
N ARG A 42 7.02 17.21 14.27
CA ARG A 42 7.98 16.17 13.88
C ARG A 42 7.26 14.90 13.44
N ASP A 43 6.27 14.50 14.23
CA ASP A 43 5.59 13.21 14.08
C ASP A 43 4.65 13.23 12.87
N VAL A 44 3.89 14.30 12.65
CA VAL A 44 3.08 14.50 11.42
C VAL A 44 3.99 14.56 10.19
N LEU A 45 5.12 15.27 10.24
CA LEU A 45 6.08 15.34 9.14
C LEU A 45 6.69 13.98 8.76
N SER A 46 6.75 13.03 9.70
CA SER A 46 7.27 11.69 9.43
C SER A 46 6.36 10.88 8.48
N PHE A 47 5.04 11.10 8.54
CA PHE A 47 4.04 10.49 7.65
C PHE A 47 3.74 11.35 6.43
N TYR A 48 3.79 12.67 6.58
CA TYR A 48 3.47 13.65 5.55
C TYR A 48 4.66 14.59 5.25
N PRO A 49 5.70 14.10 4.54
CA PRO A 49 6.84 14.92 4.18
C PRO A 49 6.44 16.14 3.36
N GLY A 50 7.00 17.30 3.68
CA GLY A 50 6.69 18.56 2.99
C GLY A 50 5.38 19.23 3.43
N SER A 51 4.68 18.67 4.43
CA SER A 51 3.54 19.33 5.06
C SER A 51 3.98 20.59 5.83
N ARG A 52 3.04 21.53 6.01
CA ARG A 52 3.24 22.76 6.78
C ARG A 52 2.19 22.85 7.87
N ILE A 53 2.61 23.31 9.06
CA ILE A 53 1.73 23.51 10.21
C ILE A 53 1.83 24.97 10.64
N GLU A 54 0.82 25.74 10.28
CA GLU A 54 0.74 27.17 10.53
C GLU A 54 -0.29 27.46 11.61
N ARG A 55 0.02 28.38 12.52
CA ARG A 55 -0.93 28.81 13.56
C ARG A 55 -2.00 29.66 12.90
N GLU A 56 -3.28 29.34 13.11
CA GLU A 56 -4.35 30.21 12.64
C GLU A 56 -4.46 31.43 13.58
N PRO A 57 -4.56 32.66 13.04
CA PRO A 57 -4.83 33.83 13.85
C PRO A 57 -6.21 33.65 14.49
N ALA A 58 -6.31 33.92 15.80
CA ALA A 58 -7.58 33.84 16.51
C ALA A 58 -8.60 34.76 15.83
N VAL A 59 -9.61 34.18 15.18
CA VAL A 59 -10.73 34.94 14.63
C VAL A 59 -11.53 35.44 15.83
N ILE A 60 -11.37 36.71 16.19
CA ILE A 60 -12.24 37.38 17.14
C ILE A 60 -13.59 37.54 16.44
N PRO A 61 -14.68 36.88 16.88
CA PRO A 61 -15.99 37.14 16.32
C PRO A 61 -16.34 38.60 16.59
N ALA A 62 -16.75 39.33 15.54
CA ALA A 62 -17.17 40.72 15.68
C ALA A 62 -18.32 40.81 16.69
N GLY A 63 -18.03 41.35 17.89
CA GLY A 63 -18.99 41.51 18.98
C GLY A 63 -18.65 40.77 20.28
N SER A 64 -17.65 39.90 20.31
CA SER A 64 -17.16 39.29 21.56
C SER A 64 -16.01 40.10 22.15
N THR A 65 -16.21 40.73 23.30
CA THR A 65 -15.19 41.50 24.05
C THR A 65 -14.31 40.64 24.96
N ALA A 66 -14.15 39.36 24.65
CA ALA A 66 -13.16 38.50 25.31
C ALA A 66 -12.38 37.70 24.26
N PRO A 67 -11.04 37.72 24.28
CA PRO A 67 -10.28 36.72 23.52
C PRO A 67 -10.68 35.35 24.08
N ALA A 68 -11.27 34.50 23.24
CA ALA A 68 -11.55 33.11 23.57
C ALA A 68 -10.25 32.28 23.61
N THR A 69 -9.22 32.78 24.27
CA THR A 69 -8.20 31.93 24.90
C THR A 69 -8.82 31.40 26.19
N HIS A 70 -9.68 30.38 26.07
CA HIS A 70 -9.91 29.47 27.18
C HIS A 70 -8.62 28.66 27.37
N VAL A 71 -7.57 29.29 27.91
CA VAL A 71 -6.53 28.53 28.60
C VAL A 71 -7.23 28.05 29.86
N SER A 72 -7.82 26.85 29.79
CA SER A 72 -8.43 26.23 30.96
C SER A 72 -7.40 26.21 32.10
N ALA A 73 -7.85 26.48 33.32
CA ALA A 73 -7.01 26.34 34.51
C ALA A 73 -6.51 24.88 34.68
N THR A 74 -7.12 23.92 33.98
CA THR A 74 -6.59 22.59 33.76
C THR A 74 -5.72 22.59 32.50
N PHE A 75 -4.42 22.42 32.69
CA PHE A 75 -3.45 22.28 31.61
C PHE A 75 -3.67 20.94 30.89
N THR A 76 -4.58 20.91 29.92
CA THR A 76 -4.96 19.73 29.13
C THR A 76 -4.60 19.95 27.67
N LEU A 77 -4.17 18.90 26.97
CA LEU A 77 -3.82 18.99 25.56
C LEU A 77 -5.06 19.29 24.70
N ASP A 78 -6.21 18.69 25.02
CA ASP A 78 -7.52 18.92 24.38
C ASP A 78 -7.40 18.91 22.85
N PHE A 79 -6.86 17.80 22.33
CA PHE A 79 -6.68 17.64 20.90
C PHE A 79 -8.03 17.56 20.18
N GLN A 80 -8.24 18.43 19.20
CA GLN A 80 -9.44 18.42 18.35
C GLN A 80 -9.05 18.46 16.87
N LEU A 81 -9.84 17.79 16.03
CA LEU A 81 -9.73 17.83 14.58
C LEU A 81 -11.05 18.40 14.05
N ASP A 82 -11.00 19.47 13.26
CA ASP A 82 -12.18 20.05 12.63
C ASP A 82 -12.39 19.40 11.25
N GLU A 83 -13.45 18.60 11.16
CA GLU A 83 -13.86 17.85 9.96
C GLU A 83 -14.82 18.65 9.05
N GLU A 84 -15.38 19.76 9.56
CA GLU A 84 -16.41 20.56 8.87
C GLU A 84 -15.84 21.66 7.97
N SER A 85 -14.52 21.81 7.92
CA SER A 85 -13.84 22.70 6.98
C SER A 85 -13.95 22.17 5.54
N GLY A 86 -15.15 22.30 4.97
CA GLY A 86 -15.44 21.97 3.57
C GLY A 86 -14.56 22.79 2.63
N GLY A 87 -13.73 22.10 1.84
CA GLY A 87 -13.26 22.65 0.57
C GLY A 87 -11.97 22.06 0.01
N ALA A 88 -10.93 21.89 0.85
CA ALA A 88 -9.60 21.53 0.34
C ALA A 88 -9.14 20.17 0.87
N ARG A 89 -9.02 19.19 -0.02
CA ARG A 89 -8.38 17.88 0.27
C ARG A 89 -6.95 18.01 0.79
N ASP A 90 -6.34 19.17 0.65
CA ASP A 90 -4.93 19.37 0.94
C ASP A 90 -4.69 20.03 2.31
N SER A 91 -5.75 20.27 3.11
CA SER A 91 -5.58 20.87 4.43
C SER A 91 -6.62 20.46 5.47
N VAL A 92 -6.22 20.39 6.73
CA VAL A 92 -7.10 20.12 7.87
C VAL A 92 -6.73 21.03 9.05
N ARG A 93 -7.71 21.33 9.91
CA ARG A 93 -7.52 22.16 11.10
C ARG A 93 -7.46 21.30 12.35
N VAL A 94 -6.46 21.56 13.19
CA VAL A 94 -6.24 20.85 14.46
C VAL A 94 -6.13 21.85 15.61
N ALA A 95 -6.68 21.53 16.77
CA ALA A 95 -6.46 22.29 17.99
C ALA A 95 -5.50 21.54 18.91
N LEU A 96 -4.51 22.25 19.46
CA LEU A 96 -3.65 21.78 20.55
C LEU A 96 -3.57 22.88 21.62
N PHE A 97 -3.82 22.53 22.88
CA PHE A 97 -3.86 23.47 24.01
C PHE A 97 -4.80 24.67 23.76
N GLY A 98 -5.95 24.42 23.11
CA GLY A 98 -6.92 25.47 22.77
C GLY A 98 -6.50 26.42 21.64
N VAL A 99 -5.38 26.16 20.96
CA VAL A 99 -4.92 26.95 19.82
C VAL A 99 -5.12 26.17 18.52
N TRP A 100 -5.74 26.81 17.53
CA TRP A 100 -5.96 26.22 16.21
C TRP A 100 -4.75 26.37 15.29
N TYR A 101 -4.45 25.30 14.57
CA TYR A 101 -3.40 25.21 13.56
C TYR A 101 -3.98 24.64 12.28
N ARG A 102 -3.50 25.15 11.14
CA ARG A 102 -3.78 24.61 9.81
C ARG A 102 -2.62 23.71 9.39
N LEU A 103 -2.91 22.44 9.19
CA LEU A 103 -2.02 21.48 8.55
C LEU A 103 -2.32 21.47 7.05
N SER A 104 -1.34 21.74 6.20
CA SER A 104 -1.45 21.63 4.75
C SER A 104 -0.45 20.63 4.19
N VAL A 105 -0.87 19.75 3.28
CA VAL A 105 -0.04 18.75 2.59
C VAL A 105 0.12 19.11 1.11
N PRO A 106 1.16 18.57 0.42
CA PRO A 106 1.23 18.66 -1.04
C PRO A 106 0.00 18.04 -1.71
N SER A 107 -0.49 18.67 -2.77
CA SER A 107 -1.72 18.26 -3.49
C SER A 107 -1.69 16.84 -4.06
N SER A 108 -0.50 16.32 -4.38
CA SER A 108 -0.34 14.95 -4.86
C SER A 108 -0.48 13.89 -3.77
N LEU A 109 -0.53 14.30 -2.49
CA LEU A 109 -0.73 13.39 -1.38
C LEU A 109 -2.22 13.30 -1.05
N GLY A 110 -2.87 14.47 -0.94
CA GLY A 110 -4.23 14.61 -0.41
C GLY A 110 -4.34 14.16 1.05
N LEU A 111 -5.41 14.57 1.72
CA LEU A 111 -5.85 14.07 3.02
C LEU A 111 -7.21 13.40 2.82
N GLY A 112 -7.20 12.08 2.90
CA GLY A 112 -8.39 11.25 2.92
C GLY A 112 -8.89 10.96 4.34
N PRO A 113 -9.98 10.20 4.47
CA PRO A 113 -10.52 9.81 5.77
C PRO A 113 -9.50 9.08 6.66
N ARG A 114 -8.65 8.23 6.07
CA ARG A 114 -7.61 7.48 6.82
C ARG A 114 -6.48 8.38 7.30
N ASP A 115 -6.17 9.45 6.57
CA ASP A 115 -5.19 10.44 7.00
C ASP A 115 -5.71 11.21 8.22
N HIS A 116 -7.01 11.52 8.23
CA HIS A 116 -7.69 12.10 9.39
C HIS A 116 -7.68 11.13 10.59
N ASP A 117 -7.93 9.84 10.36
CA ASP A 117 -7.82 8.80 11.40
C ASP A 117 -6.42 8.75 12.02
N LEU A 118 -5.37 8.80 11.20
CA LEU A 118 -4.00 8.86 11.70
C LEU A 118 -3.73 10.15 12.48
N ILE A 119 -4.17 11.31 11.98
CA ILE A 119 -3.96 12.59 12.69
C ILE A 119 -4.66 12.58 14.05
N ARG A 120 -5.88 12.03 14.15
CA ARG A 120 -6.55 11.79 15.44
C ARG A 120 -5.77 10.81 16.31
N ALA A 121 -5.19 9.77 15.73
CA ALA A 121 -4.36 8.80 16.46
C ALA A 121 -3.10 9.44 17.06
N VAL A 122 -2.42 10.34 16.32
CA VAL A 122 -1.30 11.14 16.85
C VAL A 122 -1.76 11.95 18.06
N GLY A 123 -2.90 12.66 17.95
CA GLY A 123 -3.50 13.40 19.05
C GLY A 123 -3.78 12.54 20.28
N ARG A 124 -4.39 11.36 20.11
CA ARG A 124 -4.69 10.42 21.21
C ARG A 124 -3.44 9.93 21.93
N VAL A 125 -2.41 9.53 21.19
CA VAL A 125 -1.14 9.07 21.78
C VAL A 125 -0.46 10.21 22.54
N MET A 126 -0.47 11.43 21.98
CA MET A 126 0.06 12.61 22.66
C MET A 126 -0.72 12.95 23.94
N GLU A 127 -2.05 12.86 23.90
CA GLU A 127 -2.93 13.07 25.07
C GLU A 127 -2.60 12.05 26.17
N LEU A 128 -2.44 10.76 25.80
CA LEU A 128 -2.05 9.72 26.74
C LEU A 128 -0.64 9.95 27.32
N HIS A 129 0.32 10.37 26.49
CA HIS A 129 1.66 10.76 26.96
C HIS A 129 1.60 11.93 27.94
N HIS A 130 0.79 12.95 27.65
CA HIS A 130 0.55 14.07 28.53
C HIS A 130 -0.01 13.58 29.88
N GLN A 131 -1.04 12.73 29.87
CA GLN A 131 -1.65 12.17 31.09
C GLN A 131 -0.66 11.32 31.90
N VAL A 132 0.17 10.50 31.26
CA VAL A 132 1.18 9.68 31.97
C VAL A 132 2.24 10.55 32.64
N LEU A 133 2.69 11.63 31.98
CA LEU A 133 3.67 12.56 32.56
C LEU A 133 3.14 13.25 33.82
N PHE A 134 1.84 13.59 33.84
CA PHE A 134 1.17 14.18 35.00
C PHE A 134 0.48 13.15 35.92
N ARG A 135 0.81 11.86 35.76
CA ARG A 135 0.38 10.72 36.60
C ARG A 135 -1.13 10.51 36.69
N TRP A 136 -1.87 10.78 35.62
CA TRP A 136 -3.31 10.50 35.52
C TRP A 136 -3.66 9.18 34.83
N SER A 137 -2.66 8.41 34.41
CA SER A 137 -2.84 7.13 33.70
C SER A 137 -2.20 5.95 34.44
N ARG A 138 -2.74 4.74 34.19
CA ARG A 138 -2.29 3.46 34.75
C ARG A 138 -1.20 2.78 33.90
N ILE A 139 -0.94 3.27 32.69
CA ILE A 139 0.06 2.70 31.79
C ILE A 139 1.45 3.23 32.15
N SER A 140 2.46 2.36 32.11
CA SER A 140 3.85 2.75 32.35
C SER A 140 4.40 3.58 31.19
N LEU A 141 5.09 4.69 31.49
CA LEU A 141 5.81 5.49 30.50
C LEU A 141 6.81 4.65 29.68
N LEU A 142 7.41 3.62 30.29
CA LEU A 142 8.33 2.71 29.60
C LEU A 142 7.61 1.87 28.54
N GLN A 143 6.35 1.52 28.76
CA GLN A 143 5.56 0.75 27.80
C GLN A 143 5.11 1.61 26.61
N LEU A 144 4.74 2.88 26.86
CA LEU A 144 4.40 3.82 25.76
C LEU A 144 5.62 4.28 24.97
N ARG A 145 6.82 4.13 25.52
CA ARG A 145 8.09 4.41 24.83
C ARG A 145 8.76 3.14 24.29
N ARG A 146 8.09 1.99 24.34
CA ARG A 146 8.65 0.75 23.79
C ARG A 146 8.41 0.72 22.29
N GLY A 147 9.49 0.78 21.51
CA GLY A 147 9.39 0.95 20.05
C GLY A 147 9.38 2.42 19.64
N MET A 148 9.05 2.67 18.38
CA MET A 148 9.06 4.03 17.82
C MET A 148 7.68 4.70 18.01
N PRO A 149 7.58 6.02 18.27
CA PRO A 149 6.29 6.70 18.42
C PRO A 149 5.32 6.46 17.25
N GLU A 150 5.86 6.36 16.03
CA GLU A 150 5.11 6.11 14.81
C GLU A 150 4.39 4.76 14.83
N ASP A 151 4.95 3.75 15.50
CA ASP A 151 4.30 2.45 15.69
C ASP A 151 3.06 2.57 16.58
N HIS A 152 3.11 3.45 17.58
CA HIS A 152 1.96 3.72 18.43
C HIS A 152 0.89 4.53 17.70
N TYR A 153 1.25 5.44 16.79
CA TYR A 153 0.26 6.16 15.98
C TYR A 153 -0.48 5.23 15.03
N VAL A 154 0.23 4.32 14.37
CA VAL A 154 -0.39 3.28 13.53
C VAL A 154 -1.30 2.37 14.37
N ALA A 155 -0.82 1.90 15.51
CA ALA A 155 -1.62 1.07 16.41
C ALA A 155 -2.86 1.80 16.94
N ALA A 156 -2.75 3.09 17.30
CA ALA A 156 -3.86 3.91 17.78
C ALA A 156 -4.86 4.27 16.67
N ALA A 157 -4.44 4.26 15.41
CA ALA A 157 -5.34 4.46 14.27
C ALA A 157 -6.24 3.24 14.04
N VAL A 158 -5.70 2.03 14.21
CA VAL A 158 -6.46 0.77 14.00
C VAL A 158 -7.15 0.24 15.26
N ASP A 159 -6.63 0.51 16.45
CA ASP A 159 -7.23 0.18 17.76
C ASP A 159 -7.19 1.40 18.70
N PRO A 160 -8.09 2.38 18.51
CA PRO A 160 -8.12 3.60 19.32
C PRO A 160 -8.34 3.36 20.82
N LEU A 161 -9.03 2.26 21.17
CA LEU A 161 -9.41 1.98 22.56
C LEU A 161 -8.18 1.68 23.42
N ALA A 162 -7.14 1.07 22.85
CA ALA A 162 -5.86 0.80 23.50
C ALA A 162 -5.11 2.06 23.93
N TYR A 163 -5.50 3.24 23.43
CA TYR A 163 -4.90 4.54 23.74
C TYR A 163 -5.88 5.51 24.41
N SER A 164 -7.04 5.02 24.86
CA SER A 164 -7.97 5.81 25.66
C SER A 164 -7.42 6.07 27.07
N SER A 165 -7.95 7.08 27.76
CA SER A 165 -7.59 7.38 29.16
C SER A 165 -7.94 6.24 30.14
N VAL A 166 -8.83 5.32 29.74
CA VAL A 166 -9.26 4.17 30.54
C VAL A 166 -8.40 2.93 30.26
N ALA A 167 -7.51 2.97 29.26
CA ALA A 167 -6.68 1.84 28.90
C ALA A 167 -5.78 1.40 30.08
N SER A 168 -5.83 0.11 30.39
CA SER A 168 -5.09 -0.50 31.51
C SER A 168 -3.95 -1.42 31.07
N SER A 169 -3.85 -1.72 29.78
CA SER A 169 -2.85 -2.62 29.20
C SER A 169 -2.15 -1.94 28.01
N PRO A 170 -0.89 -2.31 27.73
CA PRO A 170 -0.19 -1.82 26.55
C PRO A 170 -0.87 -2.28 25.26
N SER A 171 -0.61 -1.55 24.17
CA SER A 171 -1.11 -1.89 22.85
C SER A 171 -0.42 -3.16 22.32
N ARG A 172 -1.20 -4.22 22.17
CA ARG A 172 -0.78 -5.47 21.53
C ARG A 172 -0.42 -5.30 20.05
N ILE A 173 -0.99 -4.32 19.36
CA ILE A 173 -0.66 -4.02 17.96
C ILE A 173 0.71 -3.36 17.89
N ALA A 174 1.02 -2.42 18.80
CA ALA A 174 2.35 -1.81 18.88
C ALA A 174 3.42 -2.85 19.25
N GLU A 175 3.14 -3.76 20.19
CA GLU A 175 4.04 -4.88 20.52
C GLU A 175 4.24 -5.84 19.33
N ALA A 176 3.19 -6.13 18.56
CA ALA A 176 3.30 -6.93 17.35
C ALA A 176 4.14 -6.23 16.27
N ILE A 177 3.95 -4.93 16.05
CA ILE A 177 4.78 -4.11 15.14
C ILE A 177 6.25 -4.18 15.57
N LEU A 178 6.53 -3.95 16.85
CA LEU A 178 7.88 -4.01 17.40
C LEU A 178 8.51 -5.40 17.18
N THR A 179 7.75 -6.46 17.43
CA THR A 179 8.17 -7.85 17.19
C THR A 179 8.54 -8.07 15.73
N LEU A 180 7.69 -7.63 14.79
CA LEU A 180 7.95 -7.75 13.36
C LEU A 180 9.16 -6.92 12.91
N ARG A 181 9.36 -5.73 13.46
CA ARG A 181 10.57 -4.92 13.22
C ARG A 181 11.82 -5.66 13.69
N THR A 182 11.80 -6.26 14.88
CA THR A 182 12.93 -7.04 15.38
C THR A 182 13.19 -8.28 14.53
N MET A 183 12.13 -8.97 14.06
CA MET A 183 12.26 -10.09 13.14
C MET A 183 12.80 -9.67 11.76
N ALA A 184 12.47 -8.47 11.27
CA ALA A 184 12.96 -7.95 10.00
C ALA A 184 14.48 -7.70 9.98
N LEU A 185 15.09 -7.49 11.15
CA LEU A 185 16.54 -7.37 11.31
C LEU A 185 17.25 -8.74 11.33
N SER A 186 16.49 -9.84 11.36
CA SER A 186 17.01 -11.19 11.49
C SER A 186 16.99 -11.94 10.17
N THR A 187 17.93 -12.88 10.02
CA THR A 187 17.92 -13.89 8.97
C THR A 187 17.94 -15.27 9.58
N TYR A 188 17.34 -16.24 8.89
CA TYR A 188 17.35 -17.64 9.28
C TYR A 188 17.62 -18.50 8.06
N GLU A 189 18.61 -19.39 8.14
CA GLU A 189 19.05 -20.25 7.02
C GLU A 189 19.35 -19.45 5.74
N ASN A 190 20.04 -18.32 5.89
CA ASN A 190 20.38 -17.38 4.80
C ASN A 190 19.15 -16.81 4.06
N ARG A 191 17.95 -16.89 4.65
CA ARG A 191 16.75 -16.27 4.14
C ARG A 191 16.28 -15.18 5.09
N ARG A 192 15.74 -14.12 4.50
CA ARG A 192 14.98 -13.08 5.21
C ARG A 192 13.78 -13.73 5.90
N VAL A 193 13.52 -13.33 7.14
CA VAL A 193 12.36 -13.82 7.88
C VAL A 193 11.10 -13.19 7.28
N THR A 194 10.10 -14.04 7.03
CA THR A 194 8.75 -13.66 6.63
C THR A 194 7.80 -14.29 7.62
N THR A 195 6.80 -13.56 8.07
CA THR A 195 5.84 -14.04 9.06
C THR A 195 4.63 -13.12 9.09
N GLY A 196 3.58 -13.51 9.81
CA GLY A 196 2.41 -12.67 10.02
C GLY A 196 1.66 -13.07 11.26
N THR A 197 0.79 -12.17 11.70
CA THR A 197 -0.08 -12.35 12.86
C THR A 197 -1.47 -11.79 12.56
N LEU A 198 -2.50 -12.49 13.03
CA LEU A 198 -3.89 -12.06 13.05
C LEU A 198 -4.28 -11.84 14.51
N ILE A 199 -4.53 -10.59 14.84
CA ILE A 199 -4.88 -10.12 16.17
C ILE A 199 -6.40 -9.99 16.27
N ILE A 200 -7.03 -10.73 17.18
CA ILE A 200 -8.49 -10.77 17.32
C ILE A 200 -9.02 -9.46 17.91
N GLY A 201 -9.92 -8.73 17.25
CA GLY A 201 -10.45 -7.46 17.76
C GLY A 201 -11.04 -7.52 19.17
N THR A 202 -11.08 -6.36 19.83
CA THR A 202 -11.64 -6.15 21.17
C THR A 202 -13.16 -5.90 21.17
N GLY A 203 -13.81 -5.99 20.00
CA GLY A 203 -15.26 -5.90 19.88
C GLY A 203 -15.97 -6.95 20.74
N SER A 204 -17.22 -6.65 21.12
CA SER A 204 -18.09 -7.65 21.73
C SER A 204 -18.09 -8.88 20.83
N ARG A 205 -17.78 -10.06 21.38
CA ARG A 205 -17.77 -11.33 20.64
C ARG A 205 -19.04 -11.39 19.81
N SER A 206 -18.91 -11.16 18.51
CA SER A 206 -20.07 -11.19 17.65
C SER A 206 -20.54 -12.64 17.58
N ALA A 207 -21.85 -12.89 17.45
CA ALA A 207 -22.34 -14.23 17.09
C ALA A 207 -21.76 -14.70 15.73
N THR A 208 -21.16 -13.78 14.96
CA THR A 208 -20.44 -14.02 13.71
C THR A 208 -18.93 -14.19 13.90
N ASP A 209 -18.40 -14.10 15.12
CA ASP A 209 -16.97 -14.30 15.34
C ASP A 209 -16.62 -15.78 15.20
N PRO A 210 -15.47 -16.09 14.61
CA PRO A 210 -15.05 -17.47 14.43
C PRO A 210 -14.99 -18.27 15.74
N PRO A 211 -15.32 -19.58 15.73
CA PRO A 211 -15.14 -20.44 16.90
C PRO A 211 -13.71 -20.37 17.45
N ARG A 212 -12.71 -20.28 16.56
CA ARG A 212 -11.30 -20.12 16.94
C ARG A 212 -10.97 -18.75 17.53
N ALA A 213 -11.67 -17.67 17.13
CA ALA A 213 -11.53 -16.33 17.73
C ALA A 213 -12.04 -16.29 19.18
N THR A 214 -12.95 -17.21 19.54
CA THR A 214 -13.52 -17.31 20.89
C THR A 214 -12.76 -18.23 21.84
N ARG A 215 -11.71 -18.92 21.35
CA ARG A 215 -10.91 -19.83 22.15
C ARG A 215 -9.91 -19.04 22.99
N ASP A 216 -10.04 -19.13 24.30
CA ASP A 216 -9.08 -18.52 25.20
C ASP A 216 -7.73 -19.23 25.10
N ALA A 217 -6.64 -18.47 25.14
CA ALA A 217 -5.30 -19.04 25.12
C ALA A 217 -5.05 -19.92 26.35
N SER A 218 -4.21 -20.96 26.16
CA SER A 218 -3.67 -21.74 27.28
C SER A 218 -2.97 -20.79 28.27
N PRO A 219 -3.03 -21.05 29.59
CA PRO A 219 -2.26 -20.27 30.57
C PRO A 219 -0.74 -20.28 30.29
N GLU A 220 -0.24 -21.29 29.59
CA GLU A 220 1.17 -21.43 29.17
C GLU A 220 1.48 -20.73 27.83
N ALA A 221 0.48 -20.13 27.18
CA ALA A 221 0.66 -19.46 25.91
C ALA A 221 1.62 -18.28 26.02
N LEU A 222 2.57 -18.22 25.09
CA LEU A 222 3.52 -17.13 24.98
C LEU A 222 2.83 -15.86 24.47
N THR A 223 3.23 -14.71 24.97
CA THR A 223 2.84 -13.41 24.41
C THR A 223 3.45 -13.24 23.02
N PHE A 224 2.71 -12.67 22.08
CA PHE A 224 3.27 -12.22 20.81
C PHE A 224 4.08 -10.94 21.01
N GLY A 225 5.33 -11.13 21.45
CA GLY A 225 6.25 -10.07 21.80
C GLY A 225 7.67 -10.33 21.31
N VAL A 226 8.55 -9.36 21.55
CA VAL A 226 9.97 -9.38 21.14
C VAL A 226 10.70 -10.64 21.64
N GLU A 227 10.25 -11.21 22.75
CA GLU A 227 10.81 -12.43 23.32
C GLU A 227 10.70 -13.62 22.34
N LEU A 228 9.70 -13.64 21.46
CA LEU A 228 9.53 -14.66 20.43
C LEU A 228 10.62 -14.64 19.36
N THR A 229 11.28 -13.50 19.14
CA THR A 229 12.32 -13.41 18.10
C THR A 229 13.57 -14.22 18.47
N GLY A 230 13.72 -14.63 19.74
CA GLY A 230 14.76 -15.55 20.18
C GLY A 230 14.51 -17.01 19.74
N LEU A 231 13.26 -17.38 19.46
CA LEU A 231 12.86 -18.73 19.10
C LEU A 231 12.94 -18.95 17.60
N LYS A 232 14.16 -19.19 17.08
CA LYS A 232 14.44 -19.32 15.65
C LYS A 232 13.54 -20.33 14.91
N THR A 233 13.11 -21.40 15.57
CA THR A 233 12.20 -22.41 15.00
C THR A 233 10.85 -21.81 14.57
N LEU A 234 10.38 -20.75 15.24
CA LEU A 234 9.12 -20.09 14.89
C LEU A 234 9.18 -19.38 13.52
N HIS A 235 10.36 -18.99 13.05
CA HIS A 235 10.54 -18.32 11.76
C HIS A 235 10.18 -19.20 10.55
N ARG A 236 9.99 -20.52 10.73
CA ARG A 236 9.57 -21.46 9.68
C ARG A 236 8.12 -21.94 9.81
N LEU A 237 7.48 -21.71 10.95
CA LEU A 237 6.10 -22.17 11.18
C LEU A 237 5.07 -21.31 10.45
N CYS A 238 5.42 -20.06 10.16
CA CYS A 238 4.53 -19.06 9.60
C CYS A 238 5.24 -18.34 8.46
N ASP A 239 4.61 -18.26 7.29
CA ASP A 239 5.15 -17.56 6.11
C ASP A 239 4.59 -16.13 5.94
N GLY A 240 3.57 -15.76 6.72
CA GLY A 240 2.89 -14.47 6.65
C GLY A 240 2.01 -14.27 5.40
N ARG A 241 2.04 -15.18 4.43
CA ARG A 241 1.26 -15.12 3.18
C ARG A 241 0.08 -16.07 3.23
N ARG A 242 0.31 -17.34 3.54
CA ARG A 242 -0.77 -18.32 3.67
C ARG A 242 -1.08 -18.62 5.13
N THR A 243 -0.05 -18.64 5.95
CA THR A 243 -0.14 -18.99 7.37
C THR A 243 0.19 -17.75 8.21
N VAL A 244 -0.58 -17.54 9.26
CA VAL A 244 -0.36 -16.45 10.24
C VAL A 244 -0.56 -16.98 11.65
N PHE A 245 0.15 -16.39 12.61
CA PHE A 245 -0.09 -16.65 14.02
C PHE A 245 -1.42 -16.02 14.46
N LEU A 246 -2.21 -16.71 15.26
CA LEU A 246 -3.43 -16.18 15.85
C LEU A 246 -3.11 -15.62 17.24
N VAL A 247 -3.53 -14.38 17.50
CA VAL A 247 -3.27 -13.67 18.76
C VAL A 247 -4.58 -13.21 19.38
N ASP A 248 -4.80 -13.58 20.65
CA ASP A 248 -6.03 -13.25 21.38
C ASP A 248 -6.11 -11.77 21.79
N GLN A 249 -7.19 -11.43 22.51
CA GLN A 249 -7.42 -10.09 23.04
C GLN A 249 -6.39 -9.65 24.09
N GLN A 250 -5.72 -10.61 24.73
CA GLN A 250 -4.69 -10.39 25.75
C GLN A 250 -3.28 -10.33 25.14
N GLY A 251 -3.13 -10.53 23.83
CA GLY A 251 -1.84 -10.51 23.14
C GLY A 251 -1.09 -11.85 23.17
N ARG A 252 -1.74 -12.96 23.49
CA ARG A 252 -1.14 -14.30 23.56
C ARG A 252 -1.33 -15.09 22.28
N LEU A 253 -0.33 -15.89 21.93
CA LEU A 253 -0.39 -16.85 20.83
C LEU A 253 -1.38 -17.98 21.14
N THR A 254 -2.41 -18.11 20.32
CA THR A 254 -3.46 -19.13 20.48
C THR A 254 -3.32 -20.28 19.50
N ASP A 255 -3.01 -19.99 18.23
CA ASP A 255 -2.99 -20.97 17.15
C ASP A 255 -2.11 -20.50 15.97
N LEU A 256 -1.95 -21.38 14.98
CA LEU A 256 -1.43 -21.07 13.65
C LEU A 256 -2.55 -21.36 12.63
N VAL A 257 -2.94 -20.35 11.85
CA VAL A 257 -4.10 -20.45 10.95
C VAL A 257 -3.71 -20.25 9.50
N ASP A 258 -4.38 -20.98 8.59
CA ASP A 258 -4.40 -20.64 7.16
C ASP A 258 -5.39 -19.48 6.97
N ILE A 259 -4.87 -18.35 6.51
CA ILE A 259 -5.63 -17.09 6.41
C ILE A 259 -6.76 -17.18 5.37
N ARG A 260 -6.60 -18.00 4.33
CA ARG A 260 -7.67 -18.23 3.35
C ARG A 260 -8.80 -19.02 4.00
N HIS A 261 -8.49 -20.08 4.74
CA HIS A 261 -9.50 -20.86 5.43
C HIS A 261 -10.24 -20.02 6.48
N TRP A 262 -9.50 -19.24 7.28
CA TRP A 262 -10.08 -18.27 8.22
C TRP A 262 -11.07 -17.34 7.53
N ALA A 263 -10.63 -16.68 6.46
CA ALA A 263 -11.44 -15.69 5.75
C ALA A 263 -12.64 -16.29 5.00
N ILE A 264 -12.57 -17.54 4.54
CA ILE A 264 -13.65 -18.20 3.79
C ILE A 264 -14.64 -18.91 4.73
N HIS A 265 -14.17 -19.79 5.60
CA HIS A 265 -15.04 -20.66 6.39
C HIS A 265 -15.74 -19.93 7.54
N GLU A 266 -15.08 -18.95 8.12
CA GLU A 266 -15.54 -18.40 9.40
C GLU A 266 -16.34 -17.09 9.25
N SER A 267 -16.58 -16.67 8.00
CA SER A 267 -17.64 -15.72 7.66
C SER A 267 -18.94 -16.39 7.18
N ARG A 268 -19.05 -17.73 7.25
CA ARG A 268 -20.36 -18.39 7.19
C ARG A 268 -21.02 -18.22 8.57
N THR A 269 -22.06 -17.39 8.63
CA THR A 269 -23.00 -17.39 9.75
C THR A 269 -23.53 -18.81 9.97
N GLN A 270 -23.57 -19.27 11.22
CA GLN A 270 -23.96 -20.64 11.61
C GLN A 270 -25.39 -21.06 11.19
N ASP A 271 -26.19 -20.16 10.60
CA ASP A 271 -27.60 -20.40 10.25
C ASP A 271 -27.82 -20.95 8.82
N GLU A 272 -26.79 -21.13 8.00
CA GLU A 272 -26.95 -21.74 6.66
C GLU A 272 -26.62 -23.25 6.67
N PRO A 273 -27.55 -24.13 6.26
CA PRO A 273 -27.29 -25.56 6.21
C PRO A 273 -26.16 -25.88 5.22
N PRO A 274 -25.34 -26.92 5.48
CA PRO A 274 -24.28 -27.31 4.56
C PRO A 274 -24.89 -27.70 3.20
N ARG A 275 -24.64 -26.89 2.17
CA ARG A 275 -24.90 -27.32 0.80
C ARG A 275 -23.96 -28.50 0.47
N PRO A 276 -24.46 -29.52 -0.24
CA PRO A 276 -23.60 -30.62 -0.68
C PRO A 276 -22.44 -30.05 -1.51
N GLU A 277 -21.28 -30.67 -1.37
CA GLU A 277 -20.05 -30.43 -2.13
C GLU A 277 -20.29 -30.73 -3.62
N SER A 278 -21.04 -29.87 -4.31
CA SER A 278 -21.15 -29.87 -5.76
C SER A 278 -20.06 -28.99 -6.34
N GLU A 279 -19.40 -29.49 -7.37
CA GLU A 279 -18.16 -29.03 -8.04
C GLU A 279 -18.19 -27.61 -8.66
N ASP A 280 -19.19 -26.78 -8.32
CA ASP A 280 -19.29 -25.38 -8.74
C ASP A 280 -18.75 -24.44 -7.63
N GLU A 281 -17.47 -24.60 -7.27
CA GLU A 281 -16.74 -23.68 -6.36
C GLU A 281 -16.60 -22.26 -6.93
N THR A 282 -16.95 -22.03 -8.20
CA THR A 282 -16.83 -20.74 -8.88
C THR A 282 -17.87 -19.70 -8.46
N ASP A 283 -19.05 -20.10 -7.98
CA ASP A 283 -20.14 -19.15 -7.70
C ASP A 283 -20.08 -18.58 -6.27
N ALA A 284 -19.52 -19.31 -5.30
CA ALA A 284 -19.36 -18.83 -3.92
C ALA A 284 -18.21 -17.81 -3.74
N GLU A 285 -17.26 -17.75 -4.67
CA GLU A 285 -16.19 -16.73 -4.66
C GLU A 285 -16.70 -15.33 -5.04
N THR A 286 -17.86 -15.25 -5.69
CA THR A 286 -18.49 -14.01 -6.19
C THR A 286 -19.09 -13.18 -5.05
N GLU A 287 -19.46 -13.78 -3.92
CA GLU A 287 -20.14 -13.11 -2.80
C GLU A 287 -19.16 -12.49 -1.77
N LYS A 288 -17.85 -12.72 -1.89
CA LYS A 288 -16.79 -12.15 -1.02
C LYS A 288 -15.78 -11.32 -1.78
N VAL A 289 -16.29 -10.38 -2.58
CA VAL A 289 -15.46 -9.37 -3.23
C VAL A 289 -15.21 -8.23 -2.23
N LEU A 290 -13.94 -7.87 -2.04
CA LEU A 290 -13.58 -6.66 -1.27
C LEU A 290 -14.12 -5.43 -1.99
N SER A 291 -14.62 -4.44 -1.24
CA SER A 291 -15.05 -3.15 -1.82
C SER A 291 -13.96 -2.60 -2.74
N VAL A 292 -12.71 -2.65 -2.27
CA VAL A 292 -11.55 -2.14 -2.97
C VAL A 292 -10.52 -3.24 -3.23
N PRO A 293 -9.86 -3.25 -4.40
CA PRO A 293 -8.80 -4.20 -4.69
C PRO A 293 -7.64 -4.12 -3.70
N CYS A 294 -6.99 -5.25 -3.48
CA CYS A 294 -5.83 -5.44 -2.63
C CYS A 294 -4.88 -6.37 -3.41
N PRO A 295 -3.54 -6.26 -3.28
CA PRO A 295 -2.64 -7.24 -3.91
C PRO A 295 -3.12 -8.67 -3.66
N ARG A 296 -3.21 -9.49 -4.72
CA ARG A 296 -3.88 -10.81 -4.68
C ARG A 296 -3.33 -11.70 -3.58
N VAL A 297 -2.02 -11.66 -3.37
CA VAL A 297 -1.31 -12.42 -2.33
C VAL A 297 -1.80 -12.10 -0.91
N TYR A 298 -2.38 -10.91 -0.70
CA TYR A 298 -2.89 -10.44 0.59
C TYR A 298 -4.42 -10.25 0.63
N ARG A 299 -5.14 -10.70 -0.40
CA ARG A 299 -6.62 -10.59 -0.47
C ARG A 299 -7.28 -11.17 0.78
N PHE A 300 -6.80 -12.31 1.28
CA PHE A 300 -7.41 -12.99 2.42
C PHE A 300 -7.07 -12.32 3.76
N HIS A 301 -5.95 -11.62 3.89
CA HIS A 301 -5.63 -10.82 5.08
C HIS A 301 -6.56 -9.62 5.19
N ALA A 302 -6.80 -8.93 4.08
CA ALA A 302 -7.81 -7.89 4.00
C ALA A 302 -9.18 -8.46 4.37
N LEU A 303 -9.61 -9.56 3.74
CA LEU A 303 -10.92 -10.17 4.00
C LEU A 303 -11.10 -10.61 5.47
N ALA A 304 -10.07 -11.16 6.10
CA ALA A 304 -10.07 -11.59 7.50
C ALA A 304 -10.26 -10.43 8.50
N THR A 305 -9.98 -9.19 8.08
CA THR A 305 -10.07 -8.00 8.94
C THR A 305 -11.31 -7.14 8.66
N ARG A 306 -12.17 -7.60 7.75
CA ARG A 306 -13.38 -6.86 7.33
C ARG A 306 -14.42 -6.72 8.45
N THR A 307 -14.47 -7.69 9.37
CA THR A 307 -15.42 -7.76 10.48
C THR A 307 -14.70 -8.10 11.79
N GLY A 308 -15.39 -7.97 12.93
CA GLY A 308 -14.86 -8.36 14.24
C GLY A 308 -13.76 -7.44 14.80
N GLY A 309 -13.38 -6.38 14.08
CA GLY A 309 -12.28 -5.50 14.47
C GLY A 309 -10.91 -6.19 14.51
N HIS A 310 -10.76 -7.30 13.78
CA HIS A 310 -9.48 -8.00 13.68
C HIS A 310 -8.46 -7.16 12.92
N VAL A 311 -7.19 -7.30 13.28
CA VAL A 311 -6.07 -6.62 12.61
C VAL A 311 -5.06 -7.67 12.20
N CYS A 312 -4.63 -7.64 10.93
CA CYS A 312 -3.61 -8.55 10.44
C CYS A 312 -2.33 -7.77 10.13
N LEU A 313 -1.19 -8.25 10.62
CA LEU A 313 0.12 -7.68 10.35
C LEU A 313 1.00 -8.72 9.66
N VAL A 314 1.71 -8.29 8.62
CA VAL A 314 2.56 -9.18 7.82
C VAL A 314 3.93 -8.56 7.63
N LEU A 315 4.99 -9.33 7.91
CA LEU A 315 6.34 -9.06 7.45
C LEU A 315 6.56 -9.76 6.11
N SER A 316 6.56 -8.98 5.05
CA SER A 316 6.68 -9.47 3.66
C SER A 316 8.11 -9.90 3.31
N PRO A 317 8.31 -10.68 2.22
CA PRO A 317 9.65 -11.00 1.70
C PRO A 317 10.51 -9.76 1.38
N ASN A 318 9.84 -8.67 1.02
CA ASN A 318 10.44 -7.37 0.75
C ASN A 318 10.92 -6.64 2.02
N GLN A 319 10.74 -7.23 3.21
CA GLN A 319 11.05 -6.63 4.52
C GLN A 319 10.21 -5.40 4.84
N GLU A 320 8.98 -5.38 4.33
CA GLU A 320 7.97 -4.40 4.70
C GLU A 320 7.00 -4.99 5.71
N ILE A 321 6.54 -4.14 6.63
CA ILE A 321 5.44 -4.48 7.54
C ILE A 321 4.15 -3.92 6.94
N LYS A 322 3.21 -4.77 6.60
CA LYS A 322 1.89 -4.40 6.09
C LYS A 322 0.85 -4.58 7.19
N VAL A 323 -0.04 -3.61 7.34
CA VAL A 323 -1.13 -3.63 8.32
C VAL A 323 -2.46 -3.63 7.58
N PHE A 324 -3.25 -4.67 7.80
CA PHE A 324 -4.60 -4.83 7.27
C PHE A 324 -5.61 -4.63 8.40
N ALA A 325 -6.59 -3.77 8.15
CA ALA A 325 -7.66 -3.46 9.10
C ALA A 325 -8.90 -3.00 8.34
N GLY A 326 -10.08 -3.47 8.75
CA GLY A 326 -11.35 -3.05 8.17
C GLY A 326 -11.52 -3.46 6.70
N GLY A 327 -10.88 -4.55 6.26
CA GLY A 327 -11.05 -5.02 4.88
C GLY A 327 -10.04 -4.46 3.87
N VAL A 328 -9.06 -3.65 4.30
CA VAL A 328 -8.07 -3.04 3.41
C VAL A 328 -6.66 -3.08 3.99
N GLN A 329 -5.65 -2.87 3.14
CA GLN A 329 -4.29 -2.58 3.57
C GLN A 329 -4.19 -1.10 3.97
N ALA A 330 -4.21 -0.82 5.27
CA ALA A 330 -4.31 0.53 5.81
C ALA A 330 -2.95 1.22 5.98
N PHE A 331 -1.89 0.46 6.27
CA PHE A 331 -0.55 1.01 6.44
C PHE A 331 0.51 0.08 5.87
N VAL A 332 1.64 0.69 5.48
CA VAL A 332 2.87 -0.04 5.17
C VAL A 332 4.08 0.67 5.77
N PHE A 333 4.95 -0.10 6.42
CA PHE A 333 6.28 0.33 6.80
C PHE A 333 7.26 -0.14 5.72
N ALA A 334 7.81 0.80 4.97
CA ALA A 334 8.74 0.55 3.88
C ALA A 334 9.80 1.65 3.83
N HIS A 335 11.02 1.29 3.46
CA HIS A 335 12.12 2.26 3.33
C HIS A 335 12.34 3.12 4.60
N GLY A 336 12.15 2.51 5.79
CA GLY A 336 12.38 3.18 7.07
C GLY A 336 11.24 4.10 7.54
N ARG A 337 10.12 4.20 6.82
CA ARG A 337 8.99 5.06 7.18
C ARG A 337 7.64 4.36 7.06
N TRP A 338 6.70 4.77 7.90
CA TRP A 338 5.30 4.40 7.74
C TRP A 338 4.65 5.26 6.64
N ARG A 339 3.70 4.67 5.93
CA ARG A 339 2.83 5.35 4.97
C ARG A 339 1.39 4.95 5.25
N VAL A 340 0.50 5.93 5.25
CA VAL A 340 -0.94 5.70 5.24
C VAL A 340 -1.33 5.30 3.83
N LEU A 341 -2.04 4.19 3.74
CA LEU A 341 -2.60 3.72 2.50
C LEU A 341 -4.11 3.99 2.55
N ASP A 342 -4.56 4.87 1.66
CA ASP A 342 -5.98 5.10 1.41
C ASP A 342 -6.36 4.54 0.03
N PRO A 343 -6.38 3.20 -0.13
CA PRO A 343 -6.74 2.60 -1.41
C PRO A 343 -8.19 2.91 -1.77
N GLU A 344 -9.05 3.21 -0.80
CA GLU A 344 -10.49 3.45 -1.02
C GLU A 344 -10.74 4.73 -1.78
N SER A 345 -10.24 5.86 -1.27
CA SER A 345 -10.38 7.15 -1.96
C SER A 345 -9.65 7.14 -3.31
N LYS A 346 -8.47 6.51 -3.38
CA LYS A 346 -7.65 6.46 -4.61
C LYS A 346 -8.30 5.60 -5.69
N PHE A 347 -8.88 4.44 -5.31
CA PHE A 347 -9.62 3.60 -6.24
C PHE A 347 -10.90 4.27 -6.72
N ALA A 348 -11.65 4.95 -5.85
CA ALA A 348 -12.85 5.69 -6.24
C ALA A 348 -12.54 6.80 -7.28
N LEU A 349 -11.42 7.52 -7.12
CA LEU A 349 -10.97 8.50 -8.10
C LEU A 349 -10.58 7.86 -9.43
N TRP A 350 -9.87 6.73 -9.39
CA TRP A 350 -9.49 5.98 -10.58
C TRP A 350 -10.71 5.42 -11.32
N GLU A 351 -11.64 4.81 -10.60
CA GLU A 351 -12.88 4.24 -11.15
C GLU A 351 -13.73 5.33 -11.82
N GLY A 352 -13.88 6.48 -11.17
CA GLY A 352 -14.56 7.64 -11.76
C GLY A 352 -13.90 8.15 -13.04
N ALA A 353 -12.56 8.13 -13.10
CA ALA A 353 -11.82 8.60 -14.28
C ALA A 353 -11.88 7.60 -15.47
N VAL A 354 -11.88 6.30 -15.20
CA VAL A 354 -11.97 5.25 -16.24
C VAL A 354 -13.41 5.07 -16.74
N ALA A 355 -14.41 5.41 -15.93
CA ALA A 355 -15.85 5.28 -16.17
C ALA A 355 -16.39 3.85 -16.37
N ASN A 356 -15.54 2.88 -16.72
CA ASN A 356 -15.87 1.45 -16.79
C ASN A 356 -15.42 0.72 -15.52
N PRO A 357 -16.34 0.34 -14.60
CA PRO A 357 -16.00 -0.25 -13.30
C PRO A 357 -15.19 -1.53 -13.38
N ARG A 358 -15.54 -2.42 -14.33
CA ARG A 358 -14.85 -3.70 -14.50
C ARG A 358 -13.43 -3.50 -15.01
N LEU A 359 -13.24 -2.62 -15.98
CA LEU A 359 -11.91 -2.27 -16.49
C LEU A 359 -11.07 -1.59 -15.41
N ALA A 360 -11.63 -0.62 -14.71
CA ALA A 360 -10.97 0.10 -13.63
C ALA A 360 -10.45 -0.88 -12.57
N ARG A 361 -11.30 -1.81 -12.13
CA ARG A 361 -10.96 -2.84 -11.15
C ARG A 361 -9.83 -3.76 -11.62
N VAL A 362 -9.90 -4.26 -12.86
CA VAL A 362 -8.89 -5.16 -13.42
C VAL A 362 -7.53 -4.46 -13.51
N LEU A 363 -7.49 -3.25 -14.08
CA LEU A 363 -6.23 -2.50 -14.22
C LEU A 363 -5.64 -2.09 -12.87
N PHE A 364 -6.48 -1.67 -11.93
CA PHE A 364 -6.02 -1.30 -10.60
C PHE A 364 -5.51 -2.52 -9.82
N GLN A 365 -6.19 -3.67 -9.92
CA GLN A 365 -5.72 -4.92 -9.36
C GLN A 365 -4.35 -5.32 -9.95
N THR A 366 -4.19 -5.28 -11.27
CA THR A 366 -2.90 -5.52 -11.93
C THR A 366 -1.82 -4.56 -11.46
N ALA A 367 -2.13 -3.27 -11.28
CA ALA A 367 -1.17 -2.30 -10.78
C ALA A 367 -0.69 -2.63 -9.35
N LEU A 368 -1.60 -3.05 -8.47
CA LEU A 368 -1.28 -3.49 -7.11
C LEU A 368 -0.43 -4.76 -7.09
N ASP A 369 -0.74 -5.72 -7.97
CA ASP A 369 -0.01 -6.98 -8.08
C ASP A 369 1.43 -6.74 -8.59
N LEU A 370 1.60 -5.90 -9.62
CA LEU A 370 2.91 -5.47 -10.10
C LEU A 370 3.71 -4.72 -9.03
N ALA A 371 3.06 -3.83 -8.27
CA ALA A 371 3.71 -3.08 -7.19
C ALA A 371 4.22 -4.00 -6.08
N GLU A 372 3.46 -5.02 -5.71
CA GLU A 372 3.86 -6.01 -4.70
C GLU A 372 5.08 -6.83 -5.15
N GLU A 373 5.11 -7.21 -6.42
CA GLU A 373 6.21 -7.98 -7.03
C GLU A 373 7.40 -7.10 -7.47
N ARG A 374 7.37 -5.78 -7.17
CA ARG A 374 8.42 -4.81 -7.56
C ARG A 374 8.67 -4.71 -9.06
N GLN A 375 7.62 -4.95 -9.84
CA GLN A 375 7.68 -4.86 -11.28
C GLN A 375 7.14 -3.51 -11.74
N GLY A 376 7.98 -2.74 -12.45
CA GLY A 376 7.57 -1.49 -13.06
C GLY A 376 6.53 -1.72 -14.16
N GLY A 377 5.63 -0.76 -14.35
CA GLY A 377 4.59 -0.84 -15.37
C GLY A 377 3.97 0.51 -15.69
N LEU A 378 3.34 0.62 -16.85
CA LEU A 378 2.63 1.81 -17.27
C LEU A 378 1.33 1.41 -17.96
N LEU A 379 0.20 1.65 -17.28
CA LEU A 379 -1.14 1.32 -17.75
C LEU A 379 -1.83 2.59 -18.22
N VAL A 380 -2.28 2.61 -19.48
CA VAL A 380 -2.89 3.79 -20.11
C VAL A 380 -4.28 3.41 -20.63
N VAL A 381 -5.30 4.13 -20.16
CA VAL A 381 -6.65 4.07 -20.71
C VAL A 381 -6.84 5.28 -21.61
N VAL A 382 -7.09 5.05 -22.88
CA VAL A 382 -7.32 6.09 -23.88
C VAL A 382 -8.81 6.31 -24.05
N CYS A 383 -9.27 7.55 -23.86
CA CYS A 383 -10.67 7.91 -24.04
C CYS A 383 -11.09 7.94 -25.53
N ASP A 384 -10.20 8.43 -26.41
CA ASP A 384 -10.40 8.49 -27.86
C ASP A 384 -9.20 7.85 -28.60
N PRO A 385 -9.32 6.57 -29.01
CA PRO A 385 -8.27 5.85 -29.71
C PRO A 385 -7.84 6.52 -31.03
N ALA A 386 -8.77 7.14 -31.76
CA ALA A 386 -8.46 7.77 -33.05
C ALA A 386 -7.54 8.99 -32.86
N ARG A 387 -7.72 9.73 -31.76
CA ARG A 387 -6.84 10.86 -31.40
C ARG A 387 -5.49 10.40 -30.86
N ALA A 388 -5.42 9.27 -30.18
CA ALA A 388 -4.18 8.78 -29.57
C ALA A 388 -3.28 8.02 -30.55
N ILE A 389 -3.82 7.30 -31.52
CA ILE A 389 -3.03 6.61 -32.54
C ILE A 389 -2.33 7.65 -33.43
N GLY A 390 -1.03 7.47 -33.65
CA GLY A 390 -0.17 8.42 -34.37
C GLY A 390 0.43 9.52 -33.50
N ARG A 391 -0.28 9.97 -32.45
CA ARG A 391 0.17 11.04 -31.53
C ARG A 391 0.81 10.53 -30.25
N LEU A 392 0.22 9.49 -29.64
CA LEU A 392 0.70 8.85 -28.42
C LEU A 392 1.27 7.46 -28.71
N VAL A 393 0.52 6.64 -29.44
CA VAL A 393 0.93 5.27 -29.83
C VAL A 393 1.32 5.28 -31.30
N ALA A 394 2.48 4.70 -31.64
CA ALA A 394 2.87 4.58 -33.03
C ALA A 394 1.90 3.65 -33.78
N PRO A 395 1.48 3.96 -35.02
CA PRO A 395 0.52 3.12 -35.75
C PRO A 395 0.98 1.66 -35.89
N HIS A 396 2.28 1.44 -36.06
CA HIS A 396 2.84 0.10 -36.19
C HIS A 396 2.88 -0.72 -34.88
N ASP A 397 2.64 -0.10 -33.72
CA ASP A 397 2.56 -0.79 -32.43
C ASP A 397 1.12 -1.19 -32.07
N VAL A 398 0.12 -0.73 -32.85
CA VAL A 398 -1.28 -1.08 -32.64
C VAL A 398 -1.55 -2.50 -33.10
N LEU A 399 -2.19 -3.31 -32.25
CA LEU A 399 -2.40 -4.74 -32.51
C LEU A 399 -3.30 -5.00 -33.72
N ASP A 400 -4.35 -4.19 -33.89
CA ASP A 400 -5.43 -4.42 -34.86
C ASP A 400 -5.30 -3.57 -36.15
N LEU A 401 -4.20 -2.84 -36.34
CA LEU A 401 -3.97 -2.18 -37.62
C LEU A 401 -3.62 -3.28 -38.64
N GLU A 402 -4.50 -3.47 -39.63
CA GLU A 402 -4.17 -4.28 -40.80
C GLU A 402 -2.87 -3.73 -41.40
N PRO A 403 -1.86 -4.59 -41.65
CA PRO A 403 -0.69 -4.13 -42.38
C PRO A 403 -1.19 -3.52 -43.70
N PRO A 404 -0.64 -2.38 -44.16
CA PRO A 404 -0.99 -1.89 -45.48
C PRO A 404 -0.78 -3.04 -46.46
N GLN A 405 -1.86 -3.43 -47.15
CA GLN A 405 -1.76 -4.40 -48.23
C GLN A 405 -0.58 -3.96 -49.09
N PRO A 406 0.45 -4.80 -49.30
CA PRO A 406 1.48 -4.45 -50.24
C PRO A 406 0.74 -4.18 -51.55
N ALA A 407 0.84 -2.93 -52.02
CA ALA A 407 0.35 -2.56 -53.33
C ALA A 407 0.84 -3.65 -54.27
N SER A 408 -0.11 -4.33 -54.91
CA SER A 408 0.11 -5.38 -55.89
C SER A 408 1.19 -4.93 -56.88
N THR A 409 2.43 -5.26 -56.58
CA THR A 409 3.52 -5.25 -57.51
C THR A 409 3.39 -6.57 -58.24
N ALA A 410 2.92 -6.45 -59.47
CA ALA A 410 2.93 -7.41 -60.55
C ALA A 410 4.36 -7.94 -60.86
N LEU A 411 5.08 -8.43 -59.84
CA LEU A 411 6.46 -8.90 -59.92
C LEU A 411 6.70 -10.17 -59.07
N ALA A 412 5.65 -10.77 -58.49
CA ALA A 412 5.74 -12.04 -57.78
C ALA A 412 5.30 -13.26 -58.62
N GLU A 413 4.69 -13.05 -59.80
CA GLU A 413 4.26 -14.15 -60.69
C GLU A 413 5.42 -14.81 -61.48
N THR A 414 6.66 -14.33 -61.32
CA THR A 414 7.82 -14.88 -62.05
C THR A 414 8.68 -15.84 -61.23
N ILE A 415 8.38 -16.07 -59.94
CA ILE A 415 9.21 -16.93 -59.07
C ILE A 415 8.51 -18.26 -58.70
N ASP A 416 7.20 -18.41 -58.98
CA ASP A 416 6.43 -19.63 -58.65
C ASP A 416 6.47 -20.73 -59.73
N ARG A 417 7.53 -20.77 -60.55
CA ARG A 417 7.83 -21.90 -61.44
C ARG A 417 9.24 -22.42 -61.22
N GLU A 418 9.47 -23.04 -60.07
CA GLU A 418 10.28 -24.27 -60.02
C GLU A 418 10.21 -24.95 -58.63
N SER A 419 9.49 -26.07 -58.62
CA SER A 419 9.85 -27.30 -57.90
C SER A 419 9.48 -27.48 -56.41
N PRO A 420 9.32 -28.75 -55.98
CA PRO A 420 8.13 -29.15 -55.23
C PRO A 420 8.41 -29.64 -53.80
N ALA A 421 7.30 -29.78 -53.07
CA ALA A 421 7.10 -30.48 -51.80
C ALA A 421 8.18 -31.48 -51.36
N ARG A 422 8.71 -31.29 -50.13
CA ARG A 422 9.00 -32.39 -49.19
C ARG A 422 8.82 -31.99 -47.71
N PRO A 423 8.45 -32.95 -46.84
CA PRO A 423 7.88 -32.70 -45.53
C PRO A 423 8.92 -32.63 -44.39
N PHE A 424 8.46 -32.10 -43.26
CA PHE A 424 9.09 -32.13 -41.93
C PHE A 424 9.99 -33.33 -41.65
N SER A 425 11.18 -33.09 -41.09
CA SER A 425 11.85 -34.07 -40.22
C SER A 425 12.51 -33.42 -39.00
N ARG A 426 12.36 -34.14 -37.90
CA ARG A 426 12.67 -33.87 -36.49
C ARG A 426 14.09 -34.40 -36.18
N PHE A 427 14.85 -33.68 -35.35
CA PHE A 427 15.98 -34.10 -34.48
C PHE A 427 16.95 -35.23 -34.90
N GLY A 428 18.26 -34.98 -34.75
CA GLY A 428 19.25 -36.05 -34.58
C GLY A 428 20.71 -35.60 -34.53
N LEU A 429 21.25 -35.42 -33.32
CA LEU A 429 22.68 -35.47 -33.01
C LEU A 429 23.25 -36.86 -33.33
N THR A 430 24.45 -36.94 -33.95
CA THR A 430 25.57 -37.83 -33.54
C THR A 430 26.81 -37.67 -34.44
N THR A 431 27.93 -38.05 -33.85
CA THR A 431 29.36 -37.84 -34.09
C THR A 431 30.08 -38.77 -35.08
N GLN A 432 31.12 -38.23 -35.76
CA GLN A 432 32.46 -38.82 -36.11
C GLN A 432 32.55 -39.94 -37.20
N PRO A 433 33.74 -40.30 -37.75
CA PRO A 433 34.87 -39.49 -38.26
C PRO A 433 35.59 -40.05 -39.55
N GLU A 434 36.68 -39.37 -39.97
CA GLU A 434 37.84 -39.78 -40.80
C GLU A 434 37.69 -40.20 -42.29
N THR A 435 38.32 -39.44 -43.21
CA THR A 435 39.58 -39.80 -43.91
C THR A 435 39.92 -38.79 -45.03
N SER A 436 41.17 -38.30 -45.04
CA SER A 436 41.86 -37.57 -46.14
C SER A 436 42.84 -38.56 -46.82
N PRO A 437 43.63 -38.24 -47.90
CA PRO A 437 43.93 -36.94 -48.52
C PRO A 437 44.04 -36.91 -50.07
N GLY A 438 44.13 -35.72 -50.66
CA GLY A 438 44.44 -35.53 -52.09
C GLY A 438 44.43 -34.07 -52.57
N GLU A 439 45.44 -33.30 -52.15
CA GLU A 439 46.23 -32.33 -52.93
C GLU A 439 45.55 -31.43 -54.01
N ALA A 440 45.32 -30.15 -53.70
CA ALA A 440 45.76 -28.94 -54.46
C ALA A 440 45.14 -27.65 -53.88
N ALA A 441 45.96 -26.63 -53.65
CA ALA A 441 45.60 -25.28 -53.16
C ALA A 441 45.39 -24.28 -54.32
N PRO A 442 45.10 -22.99 -54.06
CA PRO A 442 43.90 -22.43 -53.45
C PRO A 442 43.17 -21.50 -54.45
N ALA A 443 41.83 -21.59 -54.53
CA ALA A 443 41.03 -20.57 -55.21
C ALA A 443 40.15 -19.87 -54.16
N ASP A 444 40.33 -18.56 -54.10
CA ASP A 444 39.61 -17.58 -53.30
C ASP A 444 38.08 -17.74 -53.42
N PRO A 445 37.32 -18.01 -52.32
CA PRO A 445 35.88 -17.94 -52.34
C PRO A 445 35.44 -16.71 -51.54
N SER A 446 35.60 -15.53 -52.14
CA SER A 446 34.61 -14.48 -51.92
C SER A 446 33.32 -14.94 -52.62
N ASP A 447 32.20 -14.86 -51.89
CA ASP A 447 30.83 -15.24 -52.31
C ASP A 447 30.38 -16.67 -52.00
N ILE A 448 30.41 -17.03 -50.70
CA ILE A 448 29.35 -17.87 -50.14
C ILE A 448 28.42 -16.97 -49.34
N LEU A 449 27.28 -16.65 -49.95
CA LEU A 449 26.14 -16.02 -49.28
C LEU A 449 25.61 -16.99 -48.22
N ILE A 450 26.11 -16.86 -47.00
CA ILE A 450 25.43 -17.37 -45.80
C ILE A 450 24.10 -16.60 -45.72
N PRO A 451 22.93 -17.26 -45.60
CA PRO A 451 21.68 -16.58 -45.26
C PRO A 451 21.79 -16.04 -43.83
N ALA A 452 22.47 -14.90 -43.67
CA ALA A 452 22.39 -14.08 -42.49
C ALA A 452 21.06 -13.35 -42.56
N LEU A 453 20.07 -13.79 -41.78
CA LEU A 453 19.05 -12.96 -41.11
C LEU A 453 17.96 -13.87 -40.53
N VAL A 454 18.30 -14.62 -39.47
CA VAL A 454 17.29 -14.80 -38.43
C VAL A 454 17.23 -13.43 -37.75
N GLU A 455 16.29 -12.59 -38.17
CA GLU A 455 15.98 -11.37 -37.43
C GLU A 455 15.79 -11.74 -35.96
N PRO A 456 16.43 -11.04 -35.01
CA PRO A 456 16.19 -11.29 -33.61
C PRO A 456 14.69 -11.18 -33.36
N LEU A 457 14.09 -12.19 -32.72
CA LEU A 457 12.68 -12.19 -32.38
C LEU A 457 12.34 -10.87 -31.67
N SER A 458 11.65 -9.99 -32.38
CA SER A 458 11.29 -8.68 -31.87
C SER A 458 10.05 -8.80 -30.98
N LYS A 459 9.81 -7.82 -30.09
CA LYS A 459 8.56 -7.76 -29.29
C LYS A 459 7.31 -7.90 -30.18
N ARG A 460 7.39 -7.50 -31.45
CA ARG A 460 6.30 -7.59 -32.43
C ARG A 460 5.96 -9.02 -32.83
N SER A 461 6.90 -9.96 -32.74
CA SER A 461 6.67 -11.36 -33.11
C SER A 461 5.61 -12.06 -32.26
N VAL A 462 5.25 -11.49 -31.09
CA VAL A 462 4.19 -12.01 -30.20
C VAL A 462 2.90 -11.19 -30.20
N HIS A 463 2.83 -10.07 -30.93
CA HIS A 463 1.64 -9.20 -30.95
C HIS A 463 0.38 -9.93 -31.43
N TYR A 464 0.53 -10.93 -32.31
CA TYR A 464 -0.60 -11.72 -32.81
C TYR A 464 -1.34 -12.47 -31.69
N LEU A 465 -0.68 -12.79 -30.57
CA LEU A 465 -1.27 -13.52 -29.45
C LEU A 465 -2.32 -12.70 -28.69
N ALA A 466 -2.28 -11.36 -28.80
CA ALA A 466 -3.18 -10.47 -28.05
C ALA A 466 -4.14 -9.66 -28.96
N ARG A 467 -4.13 -9.93 -30.28
CA ARG A 467 -5.02 -9.28 -31.26
C ARG A 467 -6.50 -9.53 -30.96
N GLY A 468 -7.33 -8.50 -31.10
CA GLY A 468 -8.75 -8.56 -30.74
C GLY A 468 -9.02 -8.85 -29.26
N GLY A 469 -7.97 -8.87 -28.41
CA GLY A 469 -8.07 -9.17 -26.99
C GLY A 469 -8.72 -8.04 -26.20
N SER A 470 -9.44 -8.42 -25.14
CA SER A 470 -9.89 -7.47 -24.12
C SER A 470 -9.19 -7.76 -22.81
N VAL A 471 -8.65 -6.71 -22.19
CA VAL A 471 -8.00 -6.74 -20.87
C VAL A 471 -8.90 -7.37 -19.80
N THR A 472 -10.21 -7.17 -19.91
CA THR A 472 -11.20 -7.70 -18.95
C THR A 472 -11.51 -9.19 -19.11
N LYS A 473 -11.00 -9.82 -20.18
CA LYS A 473 -11.18 -11.24 -20.51
C LYS A 473 -9.88 -12.04 -20.44
N LEU A 474 -8.73 -11.37 -20.40
CA LEU A 474 -7.44 -12.03 -20.24
C LEU A 474 -7.32 -12.64 -18.83
N ASP A 475 -6.62 -13.77 -18.74
CA ASP A 475 -6.19 -14.29 -17.46
C ASP A 475 -5.28 -13.28 -16.75
N ALA A 476 -5.38 -13.21 -15.41
CA ALA A 476 -4.64 -12.22 -14.62
C ALA A 476 -3.13 -12.33 -14.82
N ALA A 477 -2.58 -13.54 -14.84
CA ALA A 477 -1.14 -13.76 -15.00
C ALA A 477 -0.66 -13.31 -16.39
N VAL A 478 -1.47 -13.50 -17.43
CA VAL A 478 -1.17 -13.03 -18.79
C VAL A 478 -1.17 -11.51 -18.82
N LEU A 479 -2.17 -10.87 -18.22
CA LEU A 479 -2.26 -9.42 -18.16
C LEU A 479 -1.09 -8.80 -17.39
N GLU A 480 -0.74 -9.35 -16.23
CA GLU A 480 0.42 -8.94 -15.44
C GLU A 480 1.72 -9.08 -16.24
N ALA A 481 1.90 -10.21 -16.93
CA ALA A 481 3.06 -10.42 -17.80
C ALA A 481 3.15 -9.37 -18.92
N LEU A 482 2.03 -9.05 -19.58
CA LEU A 482 1.99 -8.02 -20.63
C LEU A 482 2.22 -6.60 -20.08
N ALA A 483 1.62 -6.29 -18.93
CA ALA A 483 1.69 -4.99 -18.27
C ALA A 483 3.08 -4.68 -17.70
N GLY A 484 3.80 -5.71 -17.29
CA GLY A 484 5.14 -5.60 -16.74
C GLY A 484 6.26 -5.70 -17.78
N LEU A 485 5.93 -5.79 -19.07
CA LEU A 485 6.91 -5.61 -20.15
C LEU A 485 7.39 -4.16 -20.19
N ASP A 486 8.64 -3.97 -20.63
CA ASP A 486 9.17 -2.64 -20.87
C ASP A 486 8.37 -1.90 -21.96
N GLY A 487 7.77 -0.78 -21.58
CA GLY A 487 6.85 0.03 -22.38
C GLY A 487 5.51 0.25 -21.68
N ALA A 488 4.50 0.66 -22.44
CA ALA A 488 3.14 0.87 -21.95
C ALA A 488 2.19 -0.24 -22.39
N LEU A 489 1.25 -0.59 -21.52
CA LEU A 489 0.02 -1.31 -21.87
C LEU A 489 -1.09 -0.29 -22.10
N VAL A 490 -1.64 -0.26 -23.31
CA VAL A 490 -2.60 0.75 -23.76
C VAL A 490 -3.92 0.07 -24.11
N THR A 491 -5.01 0.57 -23.55
CA THR A 491 -6.36 0.08 -23.80
C THR A 491 -7.32 1.24 -24.09
N ASP A 492 -8.43 0.98 -24.77
CA ASP A 492 -9.53 1.94 -24.87
C ASP A 492 -10.45 1.89 -23.63
N SER A 493 -11.42 2.80 -23.56
CA SER A 493 -12.42 2.85 -22.47
C SER A 493 -13.32 1.61 -22.36
N ASN A 494 -13.40 0.79 -23.42
CA ASN A 494 -14.15 -0.48 -23.42
C ASN A 494 -13.29 -1.66 -22.96
N GLY A 495 -12.00 -1.45 -22.70
CA GLY A 495 -11.07 -2.48 -22.28
C GLY A 495 -10.52 -3.31 -23.43
N ARG A 496 -10.61 -2.84 -24.69
CA ARG A 496 -9.93 -3.45 -25.83
C ARG A 496 -8.44 -3.13 -25.75
N LEU A 497 -7.59 -4.13 -25.91
CA LEU A 497 -6.13 -3.94 -25.89
C LEU A 497 -5.69 -3.31 -27.21
N LEU A 498 -5.10 -2.12 -27.15
CA LEU A 498 -4.63 -1.39 -28.34
C LEU A 498 -3.16 -1.68 -28.62
N ALA A 499 -2.33 -1.71 -27.58
CA ALA A 499 -0.90 -2.00 -27.67
C ALA A 499 -0.35 -2.49 -26.31
N PHE A 500 0.76 -3.22 -26.34
CA PHE A 500 1.54 -3.57 -25.14
C PHE A 500 3.04 -3.45 -25.43
N GLY A 501 3.84 -3.15 -24.40
CA GLY A 501 5.28 -2.88 -24.59
C GLY A 501 5.56 -1.69 -25.51
N ALA A 502 4.59 -0.78 -25.67
CA ALA A 502 4.66 0.33 -26.61
C ALA A 502 5.53 1.47 -26.06
N ILE A 503 6.37 2.06 -26.92
CA ILE A 503 7.11 3.28 -26.58
C ILE A 503 6.20 4.47 -26.90
N LEU A 504 5.78 5.19 -25.86
CA LEU A 504 4.88 6.32 -26.02
C LEU A 504 5.60 7.53 -26.62
N ARG A 505 4.99 8.11 -27.64
CA ARG A 505 5.45 9.34 -28.27
C ARG A 505 5.17 10.53 -27.37
N HIS A 506 6.13 11.45 -27.30
CA HIS A 506 5.99 12.71 -26.60
C HIS A 506 6.51 13.84 -27.49
N ASP A 507 5.59 14.57 -28.14
CA ASP A 507 5.96 15.77 -28.87
C ASP A 507 6.24 16.90 -27.87
N LEU A 508 7.52 17.23 -27.67
CA LEU A 508 7.98 18.30 -26.78
C LEU A 508 7.31 19.65 -27.08
N HIS A 509 6.89 19.91 -28.33
CA HIS A 509 6.16 21.13 -28.70
C HIS A 509 4.77 21.25 -28.06
N SER A 510 4.11 20.13 -27.69
CA SER A 510 2.82 20.16 -26.98
C SER A 510 2.95 20.51 -25.49
N LEU A 511 4.17 20.55 -24.93
CA LEU A 511 4.45 20.99 -23.56
C LEU A 511 4.66 22.52 -23.46
N ALA A 512 4.83 23.22 -24.59
CA ALA A 512 5.13 24.66 -24.64
C ALA A 512 3.91 25.58 -24.80
N GLY A 513 2.69 25.02 -24.94
CA GLY A 513 1.46 25.78 -25.23
C GLY A 513 0.58 26.10 -24.02
N CYS A 514 1.03 25.82 -22.79
CA CYS A 514 0.30 26.17 -21.58
C CYS A 514 1.03 27.33 -20.89
N ASP A 515 0.30 28.44 -20.65
CA ASP A 515 0.71 29.53 -19.75
C ASP A 515 0.90 29.00 -18.33
N LEU A 516 2.02 28.30 -18.11
CA LEU A 516 2.49 27.91 -16.79
C LEU A 516 3.69 28.80 -16.49
N ALA A 517 3.50 29.73 -15.55
CA ALA A 517 4.55 30.52 -14.92
C ALA A 517 5.54 29.67 -14.08
N SER A 518 5.73 28.40 -14.43
CA SER A 518 6.69 27.49 -13.84
C SER A 518 6.97 26.36 -14.85
N PRO A 519 8.24 26.03 -15.15
CA PRO A 519 8.55 24.87 -15.96
C PRO A 519 7.91 23.62 -15.33
N PRO A 520 7.38 22.66 -16.11
CA PRO A 520 6.89 21.41 -15.54
C PRO A 520 8.04 20.83 -14.73
N ALA A 521 7.80 20.63 -13.43
CA ALA A 521 8.77 20.05 -12.52
C ALA A 521 9.42 18.88 -13.25
N LEU A 522 10.73 18.99 -13.51
CA LEU A 522 11.49 18.08 -14.36
C LEU A 522 11.13 16.65 -13.94
N ALA A 523 10.29 15.99 -14.73
CA ALA A 523 9.69 14.73 -14.30
C ALA A 523 10.81 13.72 -14.13
N GLU A 524 10.98 13.21 -12.90
CA GLU A 524 12.06 12.29 -12.57
C GLU A 524 11.79 10.95 -13.28
N GLY A 525 12.53 10.69 -14.37
CA GLY A 525 12.52 9.44 -15.11
C GLY A 525 11.58 9.35 -16.33
N ALA A 526 11.98 8.57 -17.33
CA ALA A 526 11.27 8.40 -18.60
C ALA A 526 9.81 7.92 -18.44
N ARG A 527 9.56 7.00 -17.50
CA ARG A 527 8.21 6.48 -17.23
C ARG A 527 7.27 7.54 -16.64
N THR A 528 7.78 8.44 -15.80
CA THR A 528 7.02 9.55 -15.22
C THR A 528 6.66 10.58 -16.30
N THR A 529 7.61 10.92 -17.18
CA THR A 529 7.35 11.80 -18.33
C THR A 529 6.31 11.19 -19.27
N ALA A 530 6.43 9.89 -19.57
CA ALA A 530 5.46 9.18 -20.39
C ALA A 530 4.06 9.19 -19.76
N ALA A 531 3.96 8.98 -18.44
CA ALA A 531 2.69 9.02 -17.72
C ALA A 531 2.03 10.41 -17.76
N LEU A 532 2.80 11.47 -17.54
CA LEU A 532 2.32 12.86 -17.63
C LEU A 532 1.77 13.18 -19.02
N VAL A 533 2.50 12.82 -20.08
CA VAL A 533 2.07 13.08 -21.46
C VAL A 533 0.86 12.22 -21.83
N ALA A 534 0.88 10.94 -21.51
CA ALA A 534 -0.20 10.00 -21.79
C ALA A 534 -1.50 10.39 -21.07
N SER A 535 -1.40 10.96 -19.86
CA SER A 535 -2.57 11.35 -19.08
C SER A 535 -3.45 12.42 -19.73
N ARG A 536 -2.96 13.12 -20.77
CA ARG A 536 -3.74 14.05 -21.60
C ARG A 536 -4.68 13.37 -22.60
N PHE A 537 -4.52 12.05 -22.79
CA PHE A 537 -5.36 11.23 -23.68
C PHE A 537 -6.34 10.33 -22.90
N GLY A 538 -6.19 10.26 -21.58
CA GLY A 538 -7.06 9.53 -20.66
C GLY A 538 -6.31 9.09 -19.40
N PRO A 539 -6.95 8.35 -18.48
CA PRO A 539 -6.37 7.98 -17.19
C PRO A 539 -5.12 7.10 -17.29
N VAL A 540 -4.13 7.35 -16.43
CA VAL A 540 -2.87 6.57 -16.40
C VAL A 540 -2.51 6.12 -14.99
N LEU A 541 -2.09 4.86 -14.86
CA LEU A 541 -1.39 4.34 -13.68
C LEU A 541 0.07 4.05 -14.04
N LYS A 542 0.98 4.62 -13.27
CA LYS A 542 2.41 4.34 -13.33
C LYS A 542 2.78 3.53 -12.10
N ILE A 543 3.38 2.37 -12.33
CA ILE A 543 3.89 1.48 -11.29
C ILE A 543 5.42 1.61 -11.29
N SER A 544 5.96 1.88 -10.12
CA SER A 544 7.39 2.03 -9.89
C SER A 544 7.97 0.75 -9.29
N GLU A 545 9.24 0.48 -9.56
CA GLU A 545 9.96 -0.70 -9.04
C GLU A 545 10.17 -0.63 -7.52
N ASP A 546 10.03 0.55 -6.92
CA ASP A 546 9.97 0.75 -5.48
C ASP A 546 8.57 0.50 -4.89
N GLY A 547 7.64 -0.04 -5.69
CA GLY A 547 6.28 -0.45 -5.28
C GLY A 547 5.28 0.69 -5.10
N ILE A 548 5.60 1.91 -5.56
CA ILE A 548 4.64 3.03 -5.56
C ILE A 548 3.76 2.96 -6.80
N VAL A 549 2.45 3.12 -6.61
CA VAL A 549 1.48 3.29 -7.70
C VAL A 549 1.06 4.75 -7.77
N SER A 550 1.32 5.42 -8.89
CA SER A 550 0.97 6.83 -9.10
C SER A 550 -0.13 6.95 -10.15
N CYS A 551 -1.13 7.79 -9.89
CA CYS A 551 -2.17 8.10 -10.87
C CYS A 551 -1.98 9.49 -11.48
N PHE A 552 -2.15 9.56 -12.79
CA PHE A 552 -2.06 10.79 -13.57
C PHE A 552 -3.34 11.00 -14.37
N LEU A 553 -3.90 12.20 -14.25
CA LEU A 553 -5.09 12.67 -14.97
C LEU A 553 -4.78 14.05 -15.57
N ASP A 554 -5.12 14.25 -16.84
CA ASP A 554 -5.05 15.55 -17.53
C ASP A 554 -3.70 16.30 -17.39
N GLY A 555 -2.59 15.55 -17.39
CA GLY A 555 -1.24 16.11 -17.30
C GLY A 555 -0.76 16.38 -15.87
N VAL A 556 -1.51 15.96 -14.85
CA VAL A 556 -1.18 16.19 -13.44
C VAL A 556 -1.13 14.85 -12.69
N ARG A 557 -0.16 14.71 -11.78
CA ARG A 557 -0.13 13.61 -10.81
C ARG A 557 -1.15 13.89 -9.70
N VAL A 558 -2.15 13.04 -9.58
CA VAL A 558 -3.29 13.25 -8.66
C VAL A 558 -3.05 12.59 -7.31
N TRP A 559 -2.48 11.39 -7.29
CA TRP A 559 -2.16 10.69 -6.04
C TRP A 559 -1.03 9.67 -6.22
N ASP A 560 -0.38 9.32 -5.09
CA ASP A 560 0.56 8.21 -4.94
C ASP A 560 0.02 7.22 -3.90
N LEU A 561 0.06 5.91 -4.18
CA LEU A 561 -0.32 4.81 -3.28
C LEU A 561 0.90 3.98 -2.90
#